data_AF-A0A3D2WXV9-F1
#
_entry.id   AF-A0A3D2WXV9-F1
#
_cell.length_a   1.000
_cell.length_b   1.000
_cell.length_c   1.000
_cell.angle_alpha   90.00
_cell.angle_beta   90.00
_cell.angle_gamma   90.00
#
_symmetry.space_group_name_H-M   'P 1'
#
loop_
_entity.id
_entity.type
_entity.pdbx_description
1 polymer ?
#
loop_
_entity_poly.entity_id
_entity_poly.type
_entity_poly.pdbx_seq_one_letter_code
_entity_poly.pdbx_strand_id
1 'polypeptide(L)'
;MYSYSKYFGVTGWRLGVIMLHENNIIDRMLAKLPKKYKKQLNARYGIDSTEPETIKFIDRIVMDSRDVALAHTGGLSTPQQCIMVLFSLFDLMDKEHAYKKSIQALLKKRIANLYSQLNLKIPGGPDKTHYYALIDIGRLASSLHGKEFADYLMKNFSTFDILMRLADKKFTVLLPGEGFAGPKWSIRVSIANLNDDDYTSIGKNIREVMDDFFQSWEKK
;
A
#
# COMPACT_ATOMS: atom_id res chain seq x y z
N MET A 1 13.07 0.01 -4.42
CA MET A 1 12.96 -0.09 -2.96
C MET A 1 12.12 -1.31 -2.61
N TYR A 2 12.44 -2.00 -1.51
CA TYR A 2 11.66 -3.15 -1.03
C TYR A 2 11.51 -3.08 0.50
N SER A 3 10.37 -3.52 1.04
CA SER A 3 10.15 -3.60 2.49
C SER A 3 9.58 -4.95 2.89
N TYR A 4 10.12 -5.50 3.97
CA TYR A 4 9.70 -6.78 4.56
C TYR A 4 8.40 -6.64 5.35
N SER A 5 7.95 -5.41 5.63
CA SER A 5 6.87 -5.10 6.57
C SER A 5 5.57 -5.85 6.30
N LYS A 6 5.17 -5.99 5.03
CA LYS A 6 3.83 -6.49 4.68
C LYS A 6 3.80 -7.99 4.46
N TYR A 7 4.81 -8.51 3.76
CA TYR A 7 4.87 -9.93 3.44
C TYR A 7 5.13 -10.77 4.69
N PHE A 8 6.04 -10.34 5.57
CA PHE A 8 6.35 -11.06 6.81
C PHE A 8 5.56 -10.58 8.05
N GLY A 9 4.70 -9.57 7.90
CA GLY A 9 3.92 -9.02 9.03
C GLY A 9 4.75 -8.27 10.09
N VAL A 10 5.90 -7.72 9.72
CA VAL A 10 6.89 -7.14 10.64
C VAL A 10 6.99 -5.61 10.56
N THR A 11 5.85 -4.91 10.49
CA THR A 11 5.82 -3.44 10.36
C THR A 11 6.63 -2.73 11.44
N GLY A 12 6.62 -3.22 12.68
CA GLY A 12 7.37 -2.66 13.81
C GLY A 12 8.90 -2.79 13.70
N TRP A 13 9.41 -3.77 12.95
CA TRP A 13 10.85 -3.98 12.79
C TRP A 13 11.54 -2.95 11.88
N ARG A 14 10.77 -2.21 11.08
CA ARG A 14 11.26 -1.14 10.18
C ARG A 14 12.32 -1.62 9.16
N LEU A 15 12.06 -2.75 8.53
CA LEU A 15 12.99 -3.40 7.60
C LEU A 15 12.72 -3.00 6.15
N GLY A 16 13.73 -2.41 5.51
CA GLY A 16 13.66 -1.97 4.12
C GLY A 16 15.03 -1.90 3.48
N VAL A 17 15.06 -2.08 2.16
CA VAL A 17 16.28 -2.02 1.35
C VAL A 17 16.07 -1.16 0.11
N ILE A 18 17.15 -0.47 -0.26
CA ILE A 18 17.29 0.18 -1.56
C ILE A 18 18.24 -0.68 -2.37
N MET A 19 17.79 -1.05 -3.56
CA MET A 19 18.58 -1.84 -4.51
C MET A 19 18.79 -0.98 -5.75
N LEU A 20 20.04 -0.85 -6.16
CA LEU A 20 20.46 -0.15 -7.37
C LEU A 20 21.40 -1.08 -8.12
N HIS A 21 21.22 -1.18 -9.43
CA HIS A 21 22.16 -1.89 -10.29
C HIS A 21 23.51 -1.16 -10.27
N GLU A 22 24.61 -1.92 -10.33
CA GLU A 22 25.97 -1.33 -10.37
C GLU A 22 26.14 -0.33 -11.51
N ASN A 23 25.50 -0.60 -12.66
CA ASN A 23 25.50 0.24 -13.86
C ASN A 23 24.15 0.96 -14.04
N ASN A 24 23.79 1.85 -13.11
CA ASN A 24 22.51 2.57 -13.14
C ASN A 24 22.59 3.95 -13.84
N ILE A 25 21.43 4.52 -14.18
CA ILE A 25 21.33 5.82 -14.86
C ILE A 25 21.69 7.00 -13.97
N ILE A 26 21.51 6.88 -12.65
CA ILE A 26 21.72 7.98 -11.71
C ILE A 26 23.20 8.34 -11.64
N ASP A 27 24.07 7.34 -11.50
CA ASP A 27 25.53 7.54 -11.55
C ASP A 27 25.99 8.13 -12.89
N ARG A 28 25.40 7.69 -14.01
CA ARG A 28 25.67 8.29 -15.34
C ARG A 28 25.23 9.75 -15.42
N MET A 29 24.13 10.12 -14.77
CA MET A 29 23.66 11.50 -14.71
C MET A 29 24.56 12.35 -13.81
N LEU A 30 24.97 11.83 -12.64
CA LEU A 30 25.93 12.49 -11.75
C LEU A 30 27.26 12.79 -12.47
N ALA A 31 27.76 11.81 -13.23
CA ALA A 31 28.97 11.97 -14.04
C ALA A 31 28.85 13.05 -15.13
N LYS A 32 27.64 13.34 -15.61
CA LYS A 32 27.37 14.35 -16.63
C LYS A 32 26.98 15.73 -16.07
N LEU A 33 26.93 15.89 -14.75
CA LEU A 33 26.57 17.18 -14.15
C LEU A 33 27.54 18.30 -14.56
N PRO A 34 27.05 19.54 -14.77
CA PRO A 34 27.88 20.71 -14.95
C PRO A 34 28.94 20.87 -13.85
N LYS A 35 30.12 21.40 -14.22
CA LYS A 35 31.26 21.61 -13.29
C LYS A 35 30.86 22.32 -11.98
N LYS A 36 29.94 23.27 -12.05
CA LYS A 36 29.40 24.00 -10.88
C LYS A 36 28.85 23.03 -9.82
N TYR A 37 27.99 22.09 -10.21
CA TYR A 37 27.37 21.15 -9.28
C TYR A 37 28.37 20.09 -8.81
N LYS A 38 29.27 19.64 -9.70
CA LYS A 38 30.37 18.73 -9.29
C LYS A 38 31.24 19.35 -8.20
N LYS A 39 31.59 20.64 -8.31
CA LYS A 39 32.34 21.36 -7.27
C LYS A 39 31.60 21.39 -5.93
N GLN A 40 30.27 21.58 -5.94
CA GLN A 40 29.45 21.55 -4.72
C GLN A 40 29.41 20.15 -4.10
N LEU A 41 29.23 19.10 -4.91
CA LEU A 41 29.23 17.72 -4.43
C LEU A 41 30.61 17.31 -3.88
N ASN A 42 31.69 17.72 -4.54
CA ASN A 42 33.05 17.46 -4.05
C ASN A 42 33.32 18.16 -2.71
N ALA A 43 32.84 19.39 -2.53
CA ALA A 43 32.92 20.06 -1.23
C ALA A 43 32.08 19.34 -0.16
N ARG A 44 30.89 18.83 -0.51
CA ARG A 44 29.99 18.12 0.42
C ARG A 44 30.59 16.80 0.91
N TYR A 45 31.02 15.93 0.01
CA TYR A 45 31.50 14.58 0.37
C TYR A 45 33.02 14.52 0.62
N GLY A 46 33.73 15.63 0.41
CA GLY A 46 35.17 15.75 0.65
C GLY A 46 35.58 15.61 2.13
N ILE A 47 34.61 15.62 3.05
CA ILE A 47 34.85 15.36 4.48
C ILE A 47 35.22 13.89 4.76
N ASP A 48 34.68 12.96 3.97
CA ASP A 48 34.81 11.51 4.20
C ASP A 48 35.59 10.80 3.08
N SER A 49 35.89 11.48 1.97
CA SER A 49 36.58 10.88 0.83
C SER A 49 37.48 11.88 0.12
N THR A 50 38.66 11.41 -0.31
CA THR A 50 39.58 12.16 -1.16
C THR A 50 39.18 12.15 -2.65
N GLU A 51 38.26 11.27 -3.05
CA GLU A 51 37.73 11.16 -4.42
C GLU A 51 36.18 11.21 -4.46
N PRO A 52 35.53 12.31 -4.04
CA PRO A 52 34.07 12.42 -4.00
C PRO A 52 33.32 12.10 -5.30
N GLU A 53 33.95 12.30 -6.46
CA GLU A 53 33.38 12.03 -7.78
C GLU A 53 33.18 10.53 -8.05
N THR A 54 33.92 9.63 -7.38
CA THR A 54 33.82 8.18 -7.57
C THR A 54 32.76 7.54 -6.68
N ILE A 55 32.29 8.27 -5.65
CA ILE A 55 31.25 7.79 -4.73
C ILE A 55 29.95 7.55 -5.51
N LYS A 56 29.48 6.31 -5.51
CA LYS A 56 28.24 5.89 -6.18
C LYS A 56 27.03 6.46 -5.47
N PHE A 57 25.93 6.60 -6.18
CA PHE A 57 24.69 7.15 -5.64
C PHE A 57 24.14 6.33 -4.47
N ILE A 58 24.29 5.00 -4.47
CA ILE A 58 23.85 4.16 -3.35
C ILE A 58 24.61 4.49 -2.05
N ASP A 59 25.90 4.81 -2.14
CA ASP A 59 26.73 5.17 -0.99
C ASP A 59 26.40 6.59 -0.53
N ARG A 60 26.13 7.51 -1.47
CA ARG A 60 25.63 8.85 -1.14
C ARG A 60 24.33 8.81 -0.33
N ILE A 61 23.42 7.88 -0.62
CA ILE A 61 22.21 7.69 0.20
C ILE A 61 22.57 7.34 1.65
N VAL A 62 23.55 6.47 1.88
CA VAL A 62 24.01 6.14 3.24
C VAL A 62 24.61 7.37 3.91
N MET A 63 25.49 8.09 3.21
CA MET A 63 26.14 9.29 3.74
C MET A 63 25.11 10.37 4.08
N ASP A 64 24.22 10.69 3.15
CA ASP A 64 23.21 11.73 3.29
C ASP A 64 22.16 11.38 4.35
N SER A 65 21.96 10.09 4.67
CA SER A 65 21.05 9.67 5.74
C SER A 65 21.50 10.08 7.15
N ARG A 66 22.74 10.54 7.29
CA ARG A 66 23.38 10.97 8.54
C ARG A 66 24.22 12.24 8.33
N ASP A 67 23.76 13.13 7.46
CA ASP A 67 24.39 14.45 7.21
C ASP A 67 25.87 14.39 6.81
N VAL A 68 26.26 13.33 6.09
CA VAL A 68 27.62 13.04 5.62
C VAL A 68 28.59 12.74 6.76
N ALA A 69 28.90 13.70 7.63
CA ALA A 69 29.94 13.57 8.66
C ALA A 69 29.76 12.37 9.61
N LEU A 70 28.54 11.89 9.79
CA LEU A 70 28.21 10.74 10.66
C LEU A 70 27.98 9.44 9.87
N ALA A 71 28.30 9.40 8.58
CA ALA A 71 28.09 8.25 7.71
C ALA A 71 28.74 6.96 8.24
N HIS A 72 29.93 7.08 8.85
CA HIS A 72 30.68 5.96 9.41
C HIS A 72 29.99 5.27 10.61
N THR A 73 29.00 5.91 11.23
CA THR A 73 28.10 5.32 12.23
C THR A 73 26.66 5.15 11.72
N GLY A 74 26.45 5.39 10.43
CA GLY A 74 25.17 5.25 9.77
C GLY A 74 24.80 3.80 9.47
N GLY A 75 23.68 3.63 8.78
CA GLY A 75 23.14 2.33 8.43
C GLY A 75 22.08 1.80 9.41
N LEU A 76 21.54 0.64 9.05
CA LEU A 76 20.53 -0.06 9.84
C LEU A 76 21.22 -0.84 10.98
N SER A 77 20.56 -0.97 12.14
CA SER A 77 21.18 -1.69 13.28
C SER A 77 21.51 -3.15 12.91
N THR A 78 22.58 -3.70 13.50
CA THR A 78 23.01 -5.07 13.20
C THR A 78 21.93 -6.12 13.54
N PRO A 79 21.13 -6.03 14.63
CA PRO A 79 20.05 -6.98 14.86
C PRO A 79 18.96 -6.93 13.78
N GLN A 80 18.64 -5.73 13.28
CA GLN A 80 17.69 -5.56 12.17
C GLN A 80 18.22 -6.16 10.86
N GLN A 81 19.52 -6.04 10.59
CA GLN A 81 20.14 -6.70 9.43
C GLN A 81 20.14 -8.22 9.57
N CYS A 82 20.47 -8.75 10.76
CA CYS A 82 20.43 -10.19 11.04
C CYS A 82 19.03 -10.77 10.82
N ILE A 83 17.99 -10.15 11.35
CA ILE A 83 16.62 -10.65 11.16
C ILE A 83 16.15 -10.53 9.71
N MET A 84 16.61 -9.53 8.95
CA MET A 84 16.35 -9.46 7.50
C MET A 84 16.94 -10.65 6.76
N VAL A 85 18.17 -11.04 7.10
CA VAL A 85 18.80 -12.24 6.54
C VAL A 85 18.00 -13.49 6.89
N LEU A 86 17.57 -13.62 8.15
CA LEU A 86 16.73 -14.76 8.57
C LEU A 86 15.40 -14.83 7.80
N PHE A 87 14.70 -13.71 7.61
CA PHE A 87 13.48 -13.69 6.79
C PHE A 87 13.74 -14.02 5.32
N SER A 88 14.87 -13.54 4.78
CA SER A 88 15.28 -13.84 3.40
C SER A 88 15.57 -15.33 3.23
N LEU A 89 16.32 -15.92 4.16
CA LEU A 89 16.64 -17.35 4.17
C LEU A 89 15.37 -18.18 4.33
N PHE A 90 14.48 -17.81 5.24
CA PHE A 90 13.18 -18.47 5.40
C PHE A 90 12.41 -18.56 4.08
N ASP A 91 12.29 -17.46 3.33
CA ASP A 91 11.58 -17.46 2.05
C ASP A 91 12.35 -18.20 0.92
N LEU A 92 13.69 -18.10 0.90
CA LEU A 92 14.54 -18.80 -0.08
C LEU A 92 14.60 -20.32 0.13
N MET A 93 14.46 -20.77 1.38
CA MET A 93 14.43 -22.18 1.77
C MET A 93 13.06 -22.82 1.54
N ASP A 94 11.98 -22.04 1.53
CA ASP A 94 10.61 -22.49 1.22
C ASP A 94 10.42 -22.75 -0.29
N LYS A 95 10.98 -23.88 -0.77
CA LYS A 95 10.93 -24.28 -2.20
C LYS A 95 9.51 -24.50 -2.72
N GLU A 96 8.58 -24.85 -1.85
CA GLU A 96 7.18 -25.06 -2.22
C GLU A 96 6.36 -23.76 -2.15
N HIS A 97 6.95 -22.67 -1.67
CA HIS A 97 6.28 -21.39 -1.40
C HIS A 97 5.05 -21.55 -0.51
N ALA A 98 5.12 -22.44 0.49
CA ALA A 98 4.05 -22.73 1.44
C ALA A 98 3.59 -21.48 2.18
N TYR A 99 4.52 -20.62 2.64
CA TYR A 99 4.20 -19.37 3.33
C TYR A 99 3.48 -18.38 2.42
N LYS A 100 3.98 -18.20 1.19
CA LYS A 100 3.33 -17.35 0.18
C LYS A 100 1.91 -17.83 -0.14
N LYS A 101 1.75 -19.14 -0.35
CA LYS A 101 0.45 -19.77 -0.67
C LYS A 101 -0.53 -19.62 0.49
N SER A 102 -0.09 -19.76 1.74
CA SER A 102 -0.96 -19.60 2.90
C SER A 102 -1.46 -18.15 3.04
N ILE A 103 -0.60 -17.15 2.84
CA ILE A 103 -1.00 -15.73 2.80
C ILE A 103 -2.01 -15.48 1.66
N GLN A 104 -1.73 -15.99 0.46
CA GLN A 104 -2.63 -15.82 -0.68
C GLN A 104 -3.99 -16.48 -0.43
N ALA A 105 -4.02 -17.66 0.19
CA ALA A 105 -5.25 -18.33 0.58
C ALA A 105 -6.03 -17.53 1.63
N LEU A 106 -5.36 -16.97 2.63
CA LEU A 106 -5.96 -16.10 3.64
C LEU A 106 -6.60 -14.86 3.00
N LEU A 107 -5.87 -14.16 2.14
CA LEU A 107 -6.40 -12.98 1.45
C LEU A 107 -7.59 -13.34 0.54
N LYS A 108 -7.54 -14.48 -0.14
CA LYS A 108 -8.66 -15.00 -0.96
C LYS A 108 -9.90 -15.30 -0.11
N LYS A 109 -9.74 -15.90 1.06
CA LYS A 109 -10.85 -16.14 2.01
C LYS A 109 -11.46 -14.82 2.46
N ARG A 110 -10.63 -13.87 2.90
CA ARG A 110 -11.08 -12.58 3.44
C ARG A 110 -11.78 -11.71 2.38
N ILE A 111 -11.27 -11.68 1.15
CA ILE A 111 -11.97 -10.96 0.07
C ILE A 111 -13.29 -11.66 -0.30
N ALA A 112 -13.36 -12.99 -0.25
CA ALA A 112 -14.63 -13.70 -0.45
C ALA A 112 -15.65 -13.38 0.65
N ASN A 113 -15.22 -13.35 1.91
CA ASN A 113 -16.06 -12.93 3.05
C ASN A 113 -16.61 -11.51 2.86
N LEU A 114 -15.74 -10.55 2.50
CA LEU A 114 -16.14 -9.17 2.21
C LEU A 114 -17.20 -9.08 1.12
N TYR A 115 -17.00 -9.78 0.00
CA TYR A 115 -17.87 -9.69 -1.17
C TYR A 115 -19.15 -10.52 -1.04
N SER A 116 -19.20 -11.49 -0.12
CA SER A 116 -20.39 -12.34 0.11
C SER A 116 -21.67 -11.56 0.38
N GLN A 117 -21.54 -10.35 0.94
CA GLN A 117 -22.66 -9.49 1.29
C GLN A 117 -22.93 -8.38 0.26
N LEU A 118 -22.04 -8.16 -0.71
CA LEU A 118 -22.08 -6.98 -1.60
C LEU A 118 -22.83 -7.24 -2.92
N ASN A 119 -23.21 -8.48 -3.22
CA ASN A 119 -23.78 -8.86 -4.53
C ASN A 119 -22.91 -8.43 -5.74
N LEU A 120 -21.61 -8.27 -5.54
CA LEU A 120 -20.65 -7.90 -6.58
C LEU A 120 -19.74 -9.08 -6.90
N LYS A 121 -19.31 -9.18 -8.16
CA LYS A 121 -18.26 -10.12 -8.55
C LYS A 121 -16.92 -9.64 -8.00
N ILE A 122 -16.17 -10.55 -7.36
CA ILE A 122 -14.80 -10.29 -6.92
C ILE A 122 -13.94 -10.02 -8.16
N PRO A 123 -13.21 -8.89 -8.24
CA PRO A 123 -12.29 -8.65 -9.33
C PRO A 123 -11.19 -9.72 -9.39
N GLY A 124 -11.16 -10.49 -10.47
CA GLY A 124 -10.13 -11.51 -10.73
C GLY A 124 -9.00 -11.01 -11.64
N GLY A 125 -8.06 -11.91 -11.95
CA GLY A 125 -6.94 -11.70 -12.88
C GLY A 125 -5.57 -11.98 -12.25
N PRO A 126 -4.55 -12.24 -13.08
CA PRO A 126 -3.19 -12.57 -12.60
C PRO A 126 -2.54 -11.43 -11.80
N ASP A 127 -2.96 -10.20 -12.06
CA ASP A 127 -2.39 -8.99 -11.43
C ASP A 127 -3.06 -8.61 -10.09
N LYS A 128 -3.99 -9.43 -9.60
CA LYS A 128 -4.74 -9.14 -8.36
C LYS A 128 -4.02 -9.71 -7.15
N THR A 129 -3.50 -8.82 -6.30
CA THR A 129 -2.83 -9.18 -5.03
C THR A 129 -3.79 -9.36 -3.86
N HIS A 130 -5.02 -8.82 -3.98
CA HIS A 130 -6.02 -8.77 -2.91
C HIS A 130 -5.55 -8.14 -1.60
N TYR A 131 -4.48 -7.34 -1.61
CA TYR A 131 -4.00 -6.66 -0.40
C TYR A 131 -4.94 -5.50 0.03
N TYR A 132 -5.52 -4.82 -0.95
CA TYR A 132 -6.64 -3.90 -0.78
C TYR A 132 -7.76 -4.28 -1.76
N ALA A 133 -9.00 -4.14 -1.33
CA ALA A 133 -10.17 -4.16 -2.20
C ALA A 133 -10.62 -2.71 -2.47
N LEU A 134 -10.93 -2.41 -3.74
CA LEU A 134 -11.63 -1.20 -4.14
C LEU A 134 -13.07 -1.59 -4.50
N ILE A 135 -14.04 -1.03 -3.78
CA ILE A 135 -15.47 -1.27 -4.02
C ILE A 135 -16.00 -0.03 -4.71
N ASP A 136 -16.52 -0.21 -5.93
CA ASP A 136 -17.22 0.82 -6.69
C ASP A 136 -18.64 0.96 -6.14
N ILE A 137 -18.90 2.10 -5.50
CA ILE A 137 -20.18 2.41 -4.86
C ILE A 137 -21.29 2.59 -5.89
N GLY A 138 -21.01 3.19 -7.05
CA GLY A 138 -22.02 3.39 -8.09
C GLY A 138 -22.51 2.04 -8.64
N ARG A 139 -21.57 1.13 -8.91
CA ARG A 139 -21.89 -0.25 -9.30
C ARG A 139 -22.61 -1.01 -8.19
N LEU A 140 -22.19 -0.84 -6.95
CA LEU A 140 -22.86 -1.47 -5.80
C LEU A 140 -24.31 -1.00 -5.68
N ALA A 141 -24.54 0.32 -5.67
CA ALA A 141 -25.87 0.92 -5.61
C ALA A 141 -26.75 0.43 -6.76
N SER A 142 -26.22 0.41 -7.99
CA SER A 142 -26.95 -0.09 -9.15
C SER A 142 -27.26 -1.58 -9.05
N SER A 143 -26.38 -2.38 -8.47
CA SER A 143 -26.55 -3.83 -8.31
C SER A 143 -27.53 -4.21 -7.20
N LEU A 144 -27.71 -3.35 -6.19
CA LEU A 144 -28.62 -3.58 -5.08
C LEU A 144 -30.02 -3.01 -5.34
N HIS A 145 -30.10 -1.81 -5.91
CA HIS A 145 -31.36 -1.05 -5.98
C HIS A 145 -31.65 -0.43 -7.36
N GLY A 146 -30.89 -0.80 -8.39
CA GLY A 146 -31.13 -0.33 -9.76
C GLY A 146 -30.45 1.00 -10.10
N LYS A 147 -30.44 1.30 -11.40
CA LYS A 147 -29.67 2.41 -11.98
C LYS A 147 -30.18 3.79 -11.54
N GLU A 148 -31.49 3.96 -11.38
CA GLU A 148 -32.11 5.23 -11.00
C GLU A 148 -31.65 5.69 -9.61
N PHE A 149 -31.62 4.78 -8.64
CA PHE A 149 -31.07 5.05 -7.32
C PHE A 149 -29.57 5.40 -7.39
N ALA A 150 -28.79 4.65 -8.16
CA ALA A 150 -27.36 4.90 -8.30
C ALA A 150 -27.08 6.29 -8.88
N ASP A 151 -27.81 6.68 -9.93
CA ASP A 151 -27.71 8.00 -10.57
C ASP A 151 -28.11 9.12 -9.58
N TYR A 152 -29.17 8.90 -8.79
CA TYR A 152 -29.58 9.82 -7.72
C TYR A 152 -28.51 9.95 -6.64
N LEU A 153 -28.00 8.83 -6.11
CA LEU A 153 -26.98 8.79 -5.06
C LEU A 153 -25.74 9.56 -5.53
N MET A 154 -25.30 9.29 -6.76
CA MET A 154 -24.11 9.88 -7.34
C MET A 154 -24.23 11.39 -7.64
N LYS A 155 -25.45 11.87 -7.88
CA LYS A 155 -25.72 13.28 -8.14
C LYS A 155 -25.85 14.11 -6.86
N ASN A 156 -26.34 13.51 -5.77
CA ASN A 156 -26.74 14.25 -4.57
C ASN A 156 -25.79 14.08 -3.37
N PHE A 157 -24.92 13.06 -3.40
CA PHE A 157 -23.99 12.76 -2.31
C PHE A 157 -22.56 12.62 -2.83
N SER A 158 -21.62 12.43 -1.91
CA SER A 158 -20.24 12.11 -2.18
C SER A 158 -19.83 10.77 -1.54
N THR A 159 -18.70 10.23 -1.98
CA THR A 159 -18.10 9.05 -1.32
C THR A 159 -17.80 9.32 0.16
N PHE A 160 -17.49 10.57 0.51
CA PHE A 160 -17.21 10.95 1.90
C PHE A 160 -18.46 10.83 2.78
N ASP A 161 -19.65 11.20 2.29
CA ASP A 161 -20.90 11.06 3.04
C ASP A 161 -21.19 9.60 3.40
N ILE A 162 -20.85 8.68 2.50
CA ILE A 162 -20.98 7.24 2.74
C ILE A 162 -19.99 6.76 3.79
N LEU A 163 -18.73 7.20 3.72
CA LEU A 163 -17.71 6.88 4.72
C LEU A 163 -18.08 7.42 6.10
N MET A 164 -18.61 8.64 6.18
CA MET A 164 -19.10 9.22 7.44
C MET A 164 -20.30 8.43 7.98
N ARG A 165 -21.25 8.04 7.12
CA ARG A 165 -22.39 7.23 7.53
C ARG A 165 -21.98 5.84 8.04
N LEU A 166 -20.98 5.23 7.41
CA LEU A 166 -20.38 3.97 7.88
C LEU A 166 -19.70 4.12 9.24
N ALA A 167 -18.93 5.19 9.43
CA ALA A 167 -18.25 5.44 10.70
C ALA A 167 -19.27 5.73 11.83
N ASP A 168 -20.25 6.58 11.57
CA ASP A 168 -21.26 7.01 12.55
C ASP A 168 -22.22 5.90 12.95
N LYS A 169 -22.85 5.21 11.98
CA LYS A 169 -23.89 4.21 12.27
C LYS A 169 -23.37 2.80 12.47
N LYS A 170 -22.22 2.46 11.91
CA LYS A 170 -21.70 1.08 11.86
C LYS A 170 -20.32 0.95 12.48
N PHE A 171 -19.75 2.02 13.03
CA PHE A 171 -18.40 2.05 13.61
C PHE A 171 -17.32 1.48 12.66
N THR A 172 -17.55 1.61 11.35
CA THR A 172 -16.71 1.03 10.30
C THR A 172 -15.99 2.15 9.56
N VAL A 173 -14.66 2.24 9.76
CA VAL A 173 -13.83 3.27 9.12
C VAL A 173 -13.09 2.68 7.93
N LEU A 174 -13.37 3.20 6.74
CA LEU A 174 -12.74 2.82 5.48
C LEU A 174 -12.09 4.03 4.81
N LEU A 175 -11.27 3.80 3.80
CA LEU A 175 -10.55 4.86 3.12
C LEU A 175 -11.24 5.24 1.80
N PRO A 176 -11.21 6.51 1.37
CA PRO A 176 -11.66 6.88 0.03
C PRO A 176 -10.71 6.29 -1.02
N GLY A 177 -11.22 5.73 -2.10
CA GLY A 177 -10.40 5.17 -3.16
C GLY A 177 -9.69 6.24 -3.99
N GLU A 178 -10.36 7.37 -4.27
CA GLU A 178 -9.82 8.48 -5.08
C GLU A 178 -8.49 9.04 -4.51
N GLY A 179 -8.38 9.15 -3.19
CA GLY A 179 -7.15 9.61 -2.52
C GLY A 179 -5.94 8.67 -2.65
N PHE A 180 -6.13 7.49 -3.23
CA PHE A 180 -5.08 6.47 -3.42
C PHE A 180 -4.99 6.00 -4.88
N ALA A 181 -5.21 6.91 -5.83
CA ALA A 181 -5.23 6.63 -7.27
C ALA A 181 -6.27 5.56 -7.68
N GLY A 182 -7.32 5.37 -6.88
CA GLY A 182 -8.48 4.57 -7.21
C GLY A 182 -9.49 5.35 -8.04
N PRO A 183 -10.46 4.68 -8.68
CA PRO A 183 -11.55 5.35 -9.38
C PRO A 183 -12.35 6.27 -8.46
N LYS A 184 -12.94 7.33 -9.03
CA LYS A 184 -13.98 8.10 -8.34
C LYS A 184 -15.12 7.16 -7.91
N TRP A 185 -15.82 7.52 -6.84
CA TRP A 185 -16.91 6.70 -6.29
C TRP A 185 -16.48 5.30 -5.84
N SER A 186 -15.24 5.16 -5.37
CA SER A 186 -14.78 3.92 -4.76
C SER A 186 -14.36 4.10 -3.31
N ILE A 187 -14.60 3.07 -2.50
CA ILE A 187 -14.08 2.94 -1.14
C ILE A 187 -13.02 1.84 -1.10
N ARG A 188 -12.04 1.98 -0.22
CA ARG A 188 -10.90 1.09 -0.09
C ARG A 188 -10.91 0.37 1.25
N VAL A 189 -10.84 -0.95 1.19
CA VAL A 189 -10.76 -1.86 2.35
C VAL A 189 -9.41 -2.57 2.34
N SER A 190 -8.67 -2.54 3.45
CA SER A 190 -7.48 -3.40 3.60
C SER A 190 -7.94 -4.82 3.92
N ILE A 191 -7.36 -5.82 3.27
CA ILE A 191 -7.70 -7.24 3.47
C ILE A 191 -6.67 -7.95 4.39
N ALA A 192 -5.69 -7.20 4.87
CA ALA A 192 -4.55 -7.73 5.60
C ALA A 192 -4.60 -7.48 7.12
N ASN A 193 -5.49 -6.60 7.62
CA ASN A 193 -5.37 -6.02 8.96
C ASN A 193 -6.39 -6.50 9.99
N LEU A 194 -7.50 -7.12 9.58
CA LEU A 194 -8.58 -7.58 10.46
C LEU A 194 -8.74 -9.10 10.47
N ASN A 195 -9.56 -9.62 11.38
CA ASN A 195 -9.91 -11.04 11.45
C ASN A 195 -10.84 -11.44 10.30
N ASP A 196 -10.97 -12.74 10.06
CA ASP A 196 -11.69 -13.26 8.89
C ASP A 196 -13.19 -12.87 8.90
N ASP A 197 -13.82 -12.89 10.07
CA ASP A 197 -15.25 -12.62 10.22
C ASP A 197 -15.58 -11.11 10.19
N ASP A 198 -14.58 -10.27 10.47
CA ASP A 198 -14.73 -8.81 10.39
C ASP A 198 -15.04 -8.39 8.94
N TYR A 199 -14.52 -9.10 7.94
CA TYR A 199 -14.79 -8.79 6.54
C TYR A 199 -16.24 -9.04 6.14
N THR A 200 -16.86 -10.10 6.67
CA THR A 200 -18.30 -10.35 6.48
C THR A 200 -19.11 -9.21 7.09
N SER A 201 -18.72 -8.77 8.30
CA SER A 201 -19.36 -7.65 8.99
C SER A 201 -19.19 -6.33 8.23
N ILE A 202 -18.01 -6.04 7.68
CA ILE A 202 -17.77 -4.86 6.84
C ILE A 202 -18.65 -4.91 5.58
N GLY A 203 -18.70 -6.05 4.89
CA GLY A 203 -19.56 -6.20 3.71
C GLY A 203 -21.03 -5.95 4.03
N LYS A 204 -21.52 -6.49 5.14
CA LYS A 204 -22.88 -6.26 5.66
C LYS A 204 -23.10 -4.78 5.99
N ASN A 205 -22.18 -4.13 6.69
CA ASN A 205 -22.28 -2.72 7.07
C ASN A 205 -22.35 -1.80 5.84
N ILE A 206 -21.56 -2.09 4.80
CA ILE A 206 -21.60 -1.36 3.52
C ILE A 206 -22.98 -1.51 2.87
N ARG A 207 -23.50 -2.74 2.79
CA ARG A 207 -24.83 -3.00 2.22
C ARG A 207 -25.93 -2.26 2.99
N GLU A 208 -25.96 -2.39 4.31
CA GLU A 208 -26.97 -1.73 5.14
C GLU A 208 -26.93 -0.20 5.04
N VAL A 209 -25.74 0.38 4.85
CA VAL A 209 -25.64 1.83 4.58
C VAL A 209 -26.21 2.19 3.20
N MET A 210 -26.03 1.35 2.17
CA MET A 210 -26.69 1.56 0.87
C MET A 210 -28.21 1.44 0.99
N ASP A 211 -28.70 0.44 1.73
CA ASP A 211 -30.13 0.25 2.02
C ASP A 211 -30.72 1.48 2.73
N ASP A 212 -30.00 2.07 3.70
CA ASP A 212 -30.39 3.30 4.39
C ASP A 212 -30.55 4.51 3.42
N PHE A 213 -29.62 4.67 2.48
CA PHE A 213 -29.70 5.72 1.47
C PHE A 213 -30.88 5.49 0.52
N PHE A 214 -31.13 4.23 0.14
CA PHE A 214 -32.25 3.85 -0.72
C PHE A 214 -33.61 4.12 -0.06
N GLN A 215 -33.80 3.68 1.19
CA GLN A 215 -35.04 3.95 1.94
C GLN A 215 -35.29 5.44 2.13
N SER A 216 -34.23 6.25 2.26
CA SER A 216 -34.34 7.70 2.33
C SER A 216 -34.72 8.34 0.99
N TRP A 217 -34.42 7.68 -0.12
CA TRP A 217 -34.82 8.10 -1.47
C TRP A 217 -36.26 7.71 -1.79
N GLU A 218 -36.70 6.50 -1.46
CA GLU A 218 -38.09 6.04 -1.70
C GLU A 218 -39.14 6.83 -0.91
N LYS A 219 -38.76 7.42 0.22
CA LYS A 219 -39.64 8.26 1.05
C LYS A 219 -39.78 9.69 0.55
N LYS A 220 -39.07 10.07 -0.52
CA LYS A 220 -39.21 11.38 -1.18
C LYS A 220 -40.29 11.33 -2.25
#